data_AF-A0A672UGE5-F1
#
_entry.id   AF-A0A672UGE5-F1
#
_cell.length_a   1.000
_cell.length_b   1.000
_cell.length_c   1.000
_cell.angle_alpha   90.00
_cell.angle_beta   90.00
_cell.angle_gamma   90.00
#
_symmetry.space_group_name_H-M   'P 1'
#
loop_
_entity.id
_entity.type
_entity.pdbx_description
1 polymer ?
#
loop_
_entity_poly.entity_id
_entity_poly.type
_entity_poly.pdbx_seq_one_letter_code
_entity_poly.pdbx_strand_id
1 'polypeptide(L)'
;MGAGVLGSLRAGGLLLWVLLGTPIPWGHPTMGVSTTPRGSPSPHPGVPPPQGSLCPSPAAAPRRRLVRVKVVRRKVVKKKVLKKRPKAPAKDVAAPQEPSCPPLGLESLRVQDSQLRASSHKRYGLGAHRGRLNIQSGLYDGDFYDGGWCAGQEDAGQWLEVDARGLTNFTGVITQGLNSIWTYDWVTSYKVQVSNDTYTWHPCRNGTEEAVFPGNKDPETPVLNVLPEPVVGRYLRINPQTWFPNGTICLRAEVLGCPLPGACPARPLPSPSDCLDFRHHNYKEMRKLMKRVSDECPDITRVYSIGKSYLGLKMYVMEISDNPGQHEVGEPEFRYVAGMHGNEVLGRELLLNLMEYLCREFRAGNPRVVQLVTETRIHLLPSMNPDGYETAYKLVGPRCRQMGMGWDGMAWGHPGWYRMWMRWAHPGCSDGWEWGDRDAQASAGGCG
;
A
#
# COMPACT_ATOMS: atom_id res chain seq x y z
N MET A 1 -14.14 7.77 80.92
CA MET A 1 -14.72 6.48 80.53
C MET A 1 -14.49 6.39 79.02
N GLY A 2 -13.57 5.61 78.45
CA GLY A 2 -13.18 4.22 78.76
C GLY A 2 -14.18 3.29 78.06
N ALA A 3 -13.84 2.40 77.12
CA ALA A 3 -12.55 1.91 76.59
C ALA A 3 -12.62 1.79 75.03
N GLY A 4 -11.59 1.49 74.24
CA GLY A 4 -10.20 1.10 74.54
C GLY A 4 -9.88 -0.32 74.03
N VAL A 5 -9.25 -0.45 72.86
CA VAL A 5 -8.61 -1.69 72.37
C VAL A 5 -7.29 -1.34 71.65
N LEU A 6 -6.16 -1.69 72.26
CA LEU A 6 -4.85 -1.91 71.60
C LEU A 6 -4.92 -3.26 70.86
N GLY A 7 -4.17 -3.60 69.81
CA GLY A 7 -2.77 -3.42 69.43
C GLY A 7 -2.45 -4.56 68.43
N SER A 8 -1.70 -4.37 67.35
CA SER A 8 -0.22 -4.31 67.23
C SER A 8 0.47 -5.69 67.09
N LEU A 9 1.43 -5.77 66.15
CA LEU A 9 2.44 -6.83 65.89
C LEU A 9 1.91 -8.20 65.38
N ARG A 10 2.33 -8.71 64.20
CA ARG A 10 3.74 -9.01 63.84
C ARG A 10 3.97 -9.15 62.32
N ALA A 11 5.25 -9.21 61.94
CA ALA A 11 5.73 -9.27 60.56
C ALA A 11 5.84 -10.69 59.96
N GLY A 12 5.78 -10.75 58.62
CA GLY A 12 6.09 -11.89 57.75
C GLY A 12 5.48 -11.63 56.36
N GLY A 13 6.17 -11.73 55.23
CA GLY A 13 7.51 -12.27 54.99
C GLY A 13 7.50 -13.32 53.87
N LEU A 14 7.08 -12.94 52.65
CA LEU A 14 7.18 -13.77 51.43
C LEU A 14 7.91 -12.96 50.36
N LEU A 15 9.21 -13.20 50.16
CA LEU A 15 9.79 -14.18 49.23
C LEU A 15 9.64 -13.85 47.75
N LEU A 16 10.65 -13.11 47.28
CA LEU A 16 11.19 -13.11 45.94
C LEU A 16 11.38 -14.55 45.40
N TRP A 17 10.89 -14.85 44.20
CA TRP A 17 11.35 -16.00 43.41
C TRP A 17 11.94 -15.52 42.08
N VAL A 18 13.27 -15.43 42.06
CA VAL A 18 14.05 -15.41 40.83
C VAL A 18 14.26 -16.87 40.42
N LEU A 19 13.88 -17.22 39.19
CA LEU A 19 14.35 -18.45 38.55
C LEU A 19 15.02 -18.12 37.21
N LEU A 20 16.35 -18.21 37.23
CA LEU A 20 17.17 -18.34 36.03
C LEU A 20 17.00 -19.75 35.46
N GLY A 21 16.84 -19.87 34.15
CA GLY A 21 16.67 -21.14 33.46
C GLY A 21 16.98 -21.03 31.96
N THR A 22 18.22 -21.35 31.60
CA THR A 22 18.80 -21.26 30.25
C THR A 22 18.24 -22.30 29.25
N PRO A 23 18.41 -22.10 27.92
CA PRO A 23 17.57 -22.77 26.91
C PRO A 23 18.00 -24.22 26.58
N ILE A 24 17.04 -25.01 26.10
CA ILE A 24 17.24 -26.36 25.57
C ILE A 24 17.00 -26.35 24.04
N PRO A 25 17.97 -26.77 23.21
CA PRO A 25 17.82 -26.82 21.77
C PRO A 25 17.16 -28.13 21.30
N TRP A 26 16.37 -28.06 20.23
CA TRP A 26 15.83 -29.24 19.55
C TRP A 26 16.83 -29.77 18.52
N GLY A 27 17.39 -30.96 18.78
CA GLY A 27 18.27 -31.68 17.86
C GLY A 27 17.51 -32.60 16.90
N HIS A 28 18.16 -32.92 15.77
CA HIS A 28 17.70 -33.91 14.80
C HIS A 28 17.61 -35.34 15.37
N PRO A 29 16.70 -36.19 14.86
CA PRO A 29 16.77 -37.63 15.07
C PRO A 29 17.56 -38.35 13.97
N THR A 30 18.54 -39.17 14.36
CA THR A 30 19.13 -40.23 13.51
C THR A 30 19.32 -41.51 14.32
N MET A 31 18.70 -42.61 13.92
CA MET A 31 19.08 -43.99 14.28
C MET A 31 20.11 -44.46 13.23
N GLY A 32 21.29 -44.98 13.59
CA GLY A 32 21.50 -46.36 14.05
C GLY A 32 22.08 -47.20 12.89
N VAL A 33 23.37 -47.16 12.57
CA VAL A 33 24.52 -47.90 13.18
C VAL A 33 24.51 -49.42 12.92
N SER A 34 25.52 -49.91 12.19
CA SER A 34 26.10 -51.25 12.38
C SER A 34 27.51 -51.40 11.74
N THR A 35 28.54 -51.19 12.56
CA THR A 35 29.81 -51.95 12.69
C THR A 35 30.85 -52.11 11.54
N THR A 36 31.89 -51.26 11.57
CA THR A 36 33.33 -51.52 11.94
C THR A 36 33.96 -52.94 11.79
N PRO A 37 35.32 -53.15 11.72
CA PRO A 37 36.40 -52.24 12.20
C PRO A 37 37.77 -52.14 11.43
N ARG A 38 38.44 -50.98 11.65
CA ARG A 38 39.89 -50.72 11.92
C ARG A 38 41.04 -51.27 11.04
N GLY A 39 42.02 -50.38 10.75
CA GLY A 39 43.41 -50.78 10.43
C GLY A 39 44.32 -49.71 9.79
N SER A 40 44.73 -48.68 10.53
CA SER A 40 45.84 -47.74 10.18
C SER A 40 47.24 -48.39 10.40
N PRO A 41 48.42 -47.82 9.99
CA PRO A 41 48.72 -46.43 9.62
C PRO A 41 49.67 -46.19 8.41
N SER A 42 50.02 -44.91 8.18
CA SER A 42 50.97 -44.31 7.19
C SER A 42 52.47 -44.59 7.52
N PRO A 43 53.53 -44.14 6.76
CA PRO A 43 53.69 -42.83 6.05
C PRO A 43 54.46 -42.78 4.68
N HIS A 44 54.59 -41.54 4.17
CA HIS A 44 55.34 -40.98 3.01
C HIS A 44 56.89 -41.19 3.05
N PRO A 45 57.76 -40.81 2.04
CA PRO A 45 57.65 -39.69 1.05
C PRO A 45 58.29 -39.86 -0.37
N GLY A 46 58.29 -38.80 -1.23
CA GLY A 46 59.17 -38.70 -2.43
C GLY A 46 58.66 -37.86 -3.63
N VAL A 47 59.54 -37.09 -4.28
CA VAL A 47 59.29 -36.03 -5.33
C VAL A 47 60.63 -35.70 -6.07
N PRO A 48 60.76 -34.83 -7.13
CA PRO A 48 59.78 -33.95 -7.83
C PRO A 48 59.63 -34.07 -9.41
N PRO A 49 60.26 -33.28 -10.36
CA PRO A 49 59.55 -32.83 -11.60
C PRO A 49 60.45 -32.86 -12.90
N PRO A 50 60.40 -31.95 -13.94
CA PRO A 50 59.40 -30.97 -14.43
C PRO A 50 59.18 -30.90 -16.00
N GLN A 51 58.26 -30.02 -16.45
CA GLN A 51 58.28 -29.16 -17.68
C GLN A 51 58.40 -29.72 -19.12
N GLY A 52 57.74 -29.05 -20.08
CA GLY A 52 58.10 -29.12 -21.52
C GLY A 52 56.96 -28.87 -22.52
N SER A 53 56.76 -27.61 -22.96
CA SER A 53 55.85 -27.23 -24.05
C SER A 53 56.60 -26.96 -25.36
N LEU A 54 56.08 -27.38 -26.54
CA LEU A 54 56.37 -26.78 -27.86
C LEU A 54 55.43 -27.35 -28.97
N CYS A 55 55.04 -26.50 -29.92
CA CYS A 55 54.31 -26.81 -31.17
C CYS A 55 55.32 -27.03 -32.34
N PRO A 56 54.95 -27.31 -33.63
CA PRO A 56 53.62 -27.29 -34.28
C PRO A 56 53.32 -28.45 -35.29
N SER A 57 52.24 -28.28 -36.07
CA SER A 57 51.76 -29.10 -37.22
C SER A 57 52.78 -29.27 -38.37
N PRO A 58 52.62 -30.18 -39.38
CA PRO A 58 51.39 -30.31 -40.19
C PRO A 58 51.00 -31.67 -40.85
N ALA A 59 49.75 -31.67 -41.34
CA ALA A 59 49.24 -32.27 -42.59
C ALA A 59 49.27 -33.79 -42.92
N ALA A 60 48.07 -34.24 -43.30
CA ALA A 60 47.72 -35.23 -44.34
C ALA A 60 47.73 -36.75 -44.04
N ALA A 61 46.55 -37.34 -44.33
CA ALA A 61 46.16 -38.75 -44.31
C ALA A 61 46.73 -39.51 -45.56
N PRO A 62 46.38 -40.80 -45.90
CA PRO A 62 45.28 -41.64 -45.38
C PRO A 62 45.49 -43.19 -45.27
N ARG A 63 44.56 -43.91 -44.60
CA ARG A 63 43.68 -44.98 -45.18
C ARG A 63 43.03 -45.94 -44.16
N ARG A 64 41.69 -46.01 -44.21
CA ARG A 64 40.77 -47.17 -44.02
C ARG A 64 41.06 -48.29 -42.97
N ARG A 65 40.08 -48.47 -42.05
CA ARG A 65 39.39 -49.77 -41.86
C ARG A 65 37.94 -49.59 -41.38
N LEU A 66 37.08 -50.60 -41.60
CA LEU A 66 35.62 -50.53 -41.43
C LEU A 66 35.15 -50.70 -39.97
N VAL A 67 34.03 -50.07 -39.62
CA VAL A 67 33.09 -50.53 -38.57
C VAL A 67 31.64 -50.43 -39.08
N ARG A 68 30.80 -51.43 -38.76
CA ARG A 68 29.38 -51.51 -39.18
C ARG A 68 28.49 -50.57 -38.35
N VAL A 69 27.62 -49.81 -39.02
CA VAL A 69 26.57 -49.00 -38.38
C VAL A 69 25.28 -49.83 -38.22
N LYS A 70 24.77 -49.99 -36.99
CA LYS A 70 23.40 -50.45 -36.72
C LYS A 70 22.45 -49.26 -36.70
N VAL A 71 21.43 -49.26 -37.56
CA VAL A 71 20.44 -48.17 -37.65
C VAL A 71 19.36 -48.35 -36.58
N VAL A 72 19.28 -47.42 -35.62
CA VAL A 72 18.18 -47.33 -34.65
C VAL A 72 17.09 -46.40 -35.18
N ARG A 73 15.95 -46.96 -35.59
CA ARG A 73 14.79 -46.17 -36.04
C ARG A 73 13.98 -45.64 -34.84
N ARG A 74 14.19 -44.36 -34.47
CA ARG A 74 13.28 -43.64 -33.55
C ARG A 74 11.92 -43.40 -34.22
N LYS A 75 10.83 -43.88 -33.62
CA LYS A 75 9.44 -43.57 -34.05
C LYS A 75 9.06 -42.17 -33.61
N VAL A 76 8.76 -41.28 -34.56
CA VAL A 76 8.18 -39.95 -34.30
C VAL A 76 6.66 -40.07 -34.20
N VAL A 77 6.11 -39.87 -33.01
CA VAL A 77 4.65 -39.83 -32.80
C VAL A 77 4.13 -38.43 -33.13
N LYS A 78 3.47 -38.29 -34.29
CA LYS A 78 2.78 -37.04 -34.66
C LYS A 78 1.53 -36.85 -33.79
N LYS A 79 1.50 -35.81 -32.94
CA LYS A 79 0.25 -35.33 -32.32
C LYS A 79 -0.72 -34.91 -33.43
N LYS A 80 -1.94 -35.47 -33.44
CA LYS A 80 -3.00 -35.06 -34.37
C LYS A 80 -3.48 -33.65 -34.01
N VAL A 81 -3.29 -32.69 -34.90
CA VAL A 81 -3.94 -31.37 -34.83
C VAL A 81 -5.41 -31.55 -35.20
N LEU A 82 -6.31 -31.32 -34.24
CA LEU A 82 -7.75 -31.32 -34.50
C LEU A 82 -8.11 -30.04 -35.28
N LYS A 83 -8.50 -30.17 -36.54
CA LYS A 83 -8.98 -29.03 -37.34
C LYS A 83 -10.27 -28.49 -36.70
N LYS A 84 -10.24 -27.27 -36.16
CA LYS A 84 -11.48 -26.54 -35.81
C LYS A 84 -12.27 -26.29 -37.10
N ARG A 85 -13.57 -26.61 -37.10
CA ARG A 85 -14.50 -26.18 -38.16
C ARG A 85 -14.58 -24.64 -38.18
N PRO A 86 -14.72 -24.00 -39.35
CA PRO A 86 -14.99 -22.57 -39.41
C PRO A 86 -16.34 -22.28 -38.74
N LYS A 87 -16.36 -21.30 -37.84
CA LYS A 87 -17.59 -20.81 -37.20
C LYS A 87 -18.25 -19.82 -38.18
N ALA A 88 -19.54 -19.97 -38.41
CA ALA A 88 -20.32 -19.03 -39.23
C ALA A 88 -20.19 -17.59 -38.69
N PRO A 89 -20.31 -16.56 -39.56
CA PRO A 89 -20.11 -15.16 -39.15
C PRO A 89 -21.06 -14.81 -38.00
N ALA A 90 -20.51 -14.19 -36.95
CA ALA A 90 -21.32 -13.65 -35.88
C ALA A 90 -22.18 -12.52 -36.46
N LYS A 91 -23.48 -12.54 -36.18
CA LYS A 91 -24.28 -11.32 -36.26
C LYS A 91 -23.79 -10.40 -35.15
N ASP A 92 -23.46 -9.17 -35.50
CA ASP A 92 -23.15 -8.11 -34.54
C ASP A 92 -24.40 -7.82 -33.70
N VAL A 93 -24.46 -8.42 -32.52
CA VAL A 93 -25.38 -7.98 -31.46
C VAL A 93 -24.72 -6.75 -30.85
N ALA A 94 -25.22 -5.57 -31.24
CA ALA A 94 -24.75 -4.31 -30.69
C ALA A 94 -24.83 -4.35 -29.16
N ALA A 95 -23.70 -4.13 -28.50
CA ALA A 95 -23.67 -3.92 -27.06
C ALA A 95 -24.35 -2.58 -26.73
N PRO A 96 -25.34 -2.55 -25.83
CA PRO A 96 -25.77 -1.29 -25.24
C PRO A 96 -24.60 -0.64 -24.51
N GLN A 97 -24.39 0.65 -24.78
CA GLN A 97 -23.67 1.58 -23.92
C GLN A 97 -24.49 1.74 -22.60
N GLU A 98 -24.00 2.25 -21.46
CA GLU A 98 -22.90 3.18 -21.21
C GLU A 98 -22.36 3.05 -19.74
N PRO A 99 -21.85 4.07 -19.01
CA PRO A 99 -20.76 3.86 -18.05
C PRO A 99 -21.20 3.30 -16.69
N SER A 100 -20.31 2.55 -16.03
CA SER A 100 -20.38 2.40 -14.57
C SER A 100 -20.12 3.76 -13.93
N CYS A 101 -21.08 4.28 -13.16
CA CYS A 101 -20.85 5.49 -12.38
C CYS A 101 -19.72 5.29 -11.35
N PRO A 102 -18.95 6.34 -11.04
CA PRO A 102 -17.85 6.26 -10.09
C PRO A 102 -18.35 6.14 -8.64
N PRO A 103 -17.46 5.76 -7.71
CA PRO A 103 -17.68 5.94 -6.27
C PRO A 103 -17.96 7.41 -5.93
N LEU A 104 -19.01 7.64 -5.15
CA LEU A 104 -19.31 8.97 -4.59
C LEU A 104 -18.20 9.42 -3.65
N GLY A 105 -17.63 8.49 -2.88
CA GLY A 105 -16.41 8.69 -2.11
C GLY A 105 -16.64 8.66 -0.61
N LEU A 106 -17.30 7.60 -0.14
CA LEU A 106 -17.29 7.23 1.28
C LEU A 106 -15.87 6.81 1.69
N GLU A 107 -15.19 5.99 0.88
CA GLU A 107 -13.79 5.55 1.09
C GLU A 107 -12.81 6.72 0.97
N SER A 108 -12.93 7.48 -0.13
CA SER A 108 -12.04 8.61 -0.44
C SER A 108 -12.32 9.89 0.36
N LEU A 109 -13.24 9.84 1.33
CA LEU A 109 -13.66 10.96 2.20
C LEU A 109 -14.23 12.19 1.46
N ARG A 110 -14.53 12.08 0.16
CA ARG A 110 -15.22 13.13 -0.61
C ARG A 110 -16.63 13.39 -0.08
N VAL A 111 -17.31 12.33 0.38
CA VAL A 111 -18.55 12.44 1.16
C VAL A 111 -18.16 12.79 2.58
N GLN A 112 -18.54 13.97 3.07
CA GLN A 112 -18.21 14.44 4.42
C GLN A 112 -19.04 13.73 5.49
N ASP A 113 -18.61 13.75 6.76
CA ASP A 113 -19.38 13.14 7.86
C ASP A 113 -20.76 13.79 8.04
N SER A 114 -20.90 15.08 7.71
CA SER A 114 -22.19 15.79 7.70
C SER A 114 -23.18 15.32 6.61
N GLN A 115 -22.75 14.44 5.71
CA GLN A 115 -23.58 13.77 4.69
C GLN A 115 -23.95 12.34 5.08
N LEU A 116 -23.41 11.81 6.19
CA LEU A 116 -23.65 10.44 6.63
C LEU A 116 -24.55 10.45 7.87
N ARG A 117 -25.66 9.70 7.80
CA ARG A 117 -26.61 9.54 8.91
C ARG A 117 -26.92 8.06 9.10
N ALA A 118 -27.39 7.68 10.28
CA ALA A 118 -27.84 6.32 10.55
C ALA A 118 -29.04 6.33 11.49
N SER A 119 -29.83 5.25 11.45
CA SER A 119 -30.97 5.01 12.35
C SER A 119 -30.58 5.03 13.83
N SER A 120 -29.44 4.41 14.15
CA SER A 120 -28.90 4.28 15.49
C SER A 120 -27.40 3.96 15.43
N HIS A 121 -26.72 3.93 16.58
CA HIS A 121 -25.35 3.41 16.68
C HIS A 121 -25.14 2.70 18.02
N LYS A 122 -24.37 1.60 18.02
CA LYS A 122 -24.18 0.69 19.16
C LYS A 122 -23.44 1.33 20.34
N ARG A 123 -22.45 2.18 20.04
CA ARG A 123 -21.69 2.99 21.00
C ARG A 123 -21.05 4.18 20.28
N TYR A 124 -20.57 5.14 21.05
CA TYR A 124 -19.71 6.20 20.52
C TYR A 124 -18.54 5.58 19.74
N GLY A 125 -18.22 6.16 18.59
CA GLY A 125 -17.23 5.61 17.67
C GLY A 125 -17.70 4.44 16.79
N LEU A 126 -18.98 4.04 16.77
CA LEU A 126 -19.54 3.13 15.75
C LEU A 126 -20.68 3.80 14.94
N GLY A 127 -20.57 5.12 14.74
CA GLY A 127 -21.57 5.94 14.07
C GLY A 127 -21.47 5.92 12.53
N ALA A 128 -22.41 6.61 11.88
CA ALA A 128 -22.51 6.68 10.41
C ALA A 128 -21.21 7.11 9.71
N HIS A 129 -20.42 7.99 10.34
CA HIS A 129 -19.10 8.44 9.86
C HIS A 129 -18.08 7.30 9.67
N ARG A 130 -18.25 6.16 10.38
CA ARG A 130 -17.45 4.94 10.17
C ARG A 130 -18.11 3.91 9.26
N GLY A 131 -19.28 4.20 8.68
CA GLY A 131 -19.93 3.35 7.67
C GLY A 131 -19.23 3.35 6.31
N ARG A 132 -17.94 3.68 6.25
CA ARG A 132 -17.15 3.91 5.02
C ARG A 132 -16.39 2.66 4.61
N LEU A 133 -16.36 2.33 3.33
CA LEU A 133 -15.56 1.22 2.79
C LEU A 133 -14.09 1.36 3.18
N ASN A 134 -13.45 0.23 3.50
CA ASN A 134 -12.04 0.11 3.88
C ASN A 134 -11.59 0.93 5.11
N ILE A 135 -12.48 1.59 5.87
CA ILE A 135 -12.09 2.16 7.18
C ILE A 135 -11.59 1.04 8.11
N GLN A 136 -10.54 1.34 8.86
CA GLN A 136 -9.87 0.40 9.76
C GLN A 136 -10.23 0.70 11.23
N SER A 137 -9.87 -0.23 12.11
CA SER A 137 -9.82 -0.04 13.56
C SER A 137 -8.50 0.60 13.97
N GLY A 138 -8.55 1.62 14.84
CA GLY A 138 -7.46 2.59 15.01
C GLY A 138 -6.48 2.31 16.16
N LEU A 139 -6.17 1.04 16.44
CA LEU A 139 -5.44 0.61 17.66
C LEU A 139 -4.09 1.32 17.89
N TYR A 140 -3.44 1.82 16.84
CA TYR A 140 -2.14 2.47 16.90
C TYR A 140 -2.16 4.00 16.72
N ASP A 141 -3.32 4.58 16.37
CA ASP A 141 -3.46 6.00 16.01
C ASP A 141 -4.23 6.81 17.07
N GLY A 142 -4.43 6.26 18.27
CA GLY A 142 -5.25 6.86 19.34
C GLY A 142 -6.76 6.74 19.14
N ASP A 143 -7.20 6.12 18.05
CA ASP A 143 -8.60 5.88 17.71
C ASP A 143 -9.04 4.50 18.22
N PHE A 144 -9.52 4.46 19.47
CA PHE A 144 -9.93 3.24 20.18
C PHE A 144 -11.18 2.54 19.61
N TYR A 145 -11.66 2.91 18.42
CA TYR A 145 -12.91 2.43 17.84
C TYR A 145 -12.70 1.47 16.66
N ASP A 146 -13.69 0.59 16.45
CA ASP A 146 -13.67 -0.40 15.37
C ASP A 146 -14.00 0.25 14.00
N GLY A 147 -13.48 -0.31 12.92
CA GLY A 147 -13.72 0.14 11.55
C GLY A 147 -15.09 -0.29 11.01
N GLY A 148 -16.16 0.41 11.39
CA GLY A 148 -17.49 0.24 10.79
C GLY A 148 -18.59 1.04 11.48
N TRP A 149 -19.72 1.23 10.79
CA TRP A 149 -20.98 1.59 11.45
C TRP A 149 -21.61 0.31 12.01
N CYS A 150 -22.09 0.38 13.26
CA CYS A 150 -22.88 -0.70 13.87
C CYS A 150 -24.17 -0.12 14.45
N ALA A 151 -25.33 -0.68 14.09
CA ALA A 151 -26.61 -0.27 14.66
C ALA A 151 -26.70 -0.61 16.17
N GLY A 152 -27.45 0.20 16.92
CA GLY A 152 -27.71 -0.02 18.35
C GLY A 152 -28.89 -0.93 18.66
N GLN A 153 -29.66 -1.35 17.64
CA GLN A 153 -30.74 -2.33 17.74
C GLN A 153 -30.60 -3.36 16.62
N GLU A 154 -31.02 -4.59 16.87
CA GLU A 154 -30.88 -5.74 15.97
C GLU A 154 -32.22 -6.05 15.28
N ASP A 155 -32.72 -5.08 14.51
CA ASP A 155 -33.99 -5.15 13.79
C ASP A 155 -33.83 -4.77 12.30
N ALA A 156 -34.84 -5.12 11.48
CA ALA A 156 -34.85 -4.82 10.05
C ALA A 156 -35.24 -3.35 9.71
N GLY A 157 -35.44 -2.50 10.72
CA GLY A 157 -35.73 -1.06 10.59
C GLY A 157 -34.48 -0.18 10.59
N GLN A 158 -33.29 -0.76 10.79
CA GLN A 158 -32.03 -0.03 10.79
C GLN A 158 -31.61 0.42 9.38
N TRP A 159 -30.84 1.51 9.31
CA TRP A 159 -30.34 2.05 8.04
C TRP A 159 -29.07 2.90 8.19
N LEU A 160 -28.23 2.88 7.15
CA LEU A 160 -27.17 3.86 6.90
C LEU A 160 -27.60 4.72 5.70
N GLU A 161 -27.47 6.04 5.81
CA GLU A 161 -27.94 7.03 4.84
C GLU A 161 -26.79 7.91 4.34
N VAL A 162 -26.80 8.20 3.03
CA VAL A 162 -25.84 9.06 2.33
C VAL A 162 -26.57 10.19 1.61
N ASP A 163 -26.25 11.45 1.94
CA ASP A 163 -26.66 12.65 1.20
C ASP A 163 -25.66 12.94 0.07
N ALA A 164 -26.08 12.76 -1.19
CA ALA A 164 -25.27 13.06 -2.37
C ALA A 164 -25.20 14.58 -2.71
N ARG A 165 -25.79 15.45 -1.88
CA ARG A 165 -25.91 16.92 -2.01
C ARG A 165 -26.72 17.44 -3.20
N GLY A 166 -26.86 16.66 -4.28
CA GLY A 166 -27.68 16.97 -5.45
C GLY A 166 -28.42 15.74 -5.96
N LEU A 167 -29.20 15.90 -7.02
CA LEU A 167 -29.82 14.75 -7.70
C LEU A 167 -28.73 13.90 -8.36
N THR A 168 -28.69 12.63 -8.01
CA THR A 168 -27.68 11.65 -8.40
C THR A 168 -28.38 10.41 -8.93
N ASN A 169 -27.90 9.90 -10.06
CA ASN A 169 -28.30 8.61 -10.59
C ASN A 169 -27.46 7.52 -9.90
N PHE A 170 -28.04 6.83 -8.91
CA PHE A 170 -27.38 5.75 -8.18
C PHE A 170 -27.39 4.47 -9.02
N THR A 171 -26.25 3.78 -9.10
CA THR A 171 -26.09 2.56 -9.92
C THR A 171 -25.70 1.32 -9.12
N GLY A 172 -25.22 1.46 -7.89
CA GLY A 172 -24.76 0.32 -7.10
C GLY A 172 -24.29 0.67 -5.70
N VAL A 173 -24.10 -0.36 -4.89
CA VAL A 173 -23.59 -0.28 -3.52
C VAL A 173 -22.52 -1.35 -3.35
N ILE A 174 -21.40 -1.00 -2.74
CA ILE A 174 -20.38 -1.93 -2.28
C ILE A 174 -20.53 -2.03 -0.76
N THR A 175 -20.66 -3.24 -0.21
CA THR A 175 -20.66 -3.46 1.24
C THR A 175 -19.48 -4.31 1.69
N GLN A 176 -19.05 -4.09 2.93
CA GLN A 176 -17.96 -4.80 3.60
C GLN A 176 -18.35 -4.92 5.09
N GLY A 177 -17.89 -5.95 5.80
CA GLY A 177 -18.23 -6.13 7.23
C GLY A 177 -17.43 -5.21 8.15
N LEU A 178 -17.56 -5.39 9.47
CA LEU A 178 -16.81 -4.66 10.49
C LEU A 178 -15.33 -5.05 10.49
N ASN A 179 -14.42 -4.08 10.45
CA ASN A 179 -13.02 -4.31 10.81
C ASN A 179 -12.84 -4.11 12.32
N SER A 180 -12.67 -5.20 13.07
CA SER A 180 -12.38 -5.18 14.50
C SER A 180 -11.36 -6.27 14.84
N ILE A 181 -10.54 -6.02 15.85
CA ILE A 181 -9.62 -7.02 16.42
C ILE A 181 -10.32 -7.93 17.45
N TRP A 182 -11.52 -7.56 17.91
CA TRP A 182 -12.23 -8.23 19.01
C TRP A 182 -13.49 -8.97 18.58
N THR A 183 -14.14 -8.51 17.51
CA THR A 183 -15.47 -8.98 17.09
C THR A 183 -15.54 -9.16 15.58
N TYR A 184 -16.46 -10.00 15.12
CA TYR A 184 -16.66 -10.27 13.70
C TYR A 184 -18.14 -10.14 13.37
N ASP A 185 -18.51 -9.00 12.78
CA ASP A 185 -19.89 -8.60 12.54
C ASP A 185 -20.05 -8.17 11.08
N TRP A 186 -21.08 -8.65 10.40
CA TRP A 186 -21.38 -8.23 9.03
C TRP A 186 -22.85 -8.45 8.65
N VAL A 187 -23.32 -7.64 7.70
CA VAL A 187 -24.66 -7.77 7.09
C VAL A 187 -24.61 -8.78 5.94
N THR A 188 -25.52 -9.75 5.96
CA THR A 188 -25.61 -10.87 5.00
C THR A 188 -26.66 -10.65 3.92
N SER A 189 -27.64 -9.77 4.14
CA SER A 189 -28.51 -9.22 3.09
C SER A 189 -29.07 -7.84 3.46
N TYR A 190 -29.37 -7.02 2.45
CA TYR A 190 -29.89 -5.67 2.62
C TYR A 190 -30.85 -5.27 1.49
N LYS A 191 -31.66 -4.25 1.72
CA LYS A 191 -32.42 -3.52 0.71
C LYS A 191 -31.81 -2.13 0.49
N VAL A 192 -32.15 -1.48 -0.61
CA VAL A 192 -31.77 -0.10 -0.90
C VAL A 192 -33.02 0.74 -1.10
N GLN A 193 -33.04 1.94 -0.53
CA GLN A 193 -34.11 2.93 -0.68
C GLN A 193 -33.52 4.28 -1.10
N VAL A 194 -34.23 5.04 -1.92
CA VAL A 194 -33.80 6.35 -2.42
C VAL A 194 -34.87 7.41 -2.12
N SER A 195 -34.46 8.63 -1.79
CA SER A 195 -35.33 9.76 -1.48
C SER A 195 -34.80 11.08 -2.07
N ASN A 196 -35.71 12.04 -2.27
CA ASN A 196 -35.39 13.41 -2.66
C ASN A 196 -35.51 14.41 -1.50
N ASP A 197 -36.30 14.07 -0.47
CA ASP A 197 -36.76 14.98 0.59
C ASP A 197 -36.47 14.46 2.01
N THR A 198 -35.97 13.23 2.16
CA THR A 198 -35.81 12.44 3.40
C THR A 198 -37.10 11.98 4.10
N TYR A 199 -38.27 12.37 3.59
CA TYR A 199 -39.58 11.97 4.11
C TYR A 199 -40.16 10.78 3.32
N THR A 200 -40.14 10.88 2.00
CA THR A 200 -40.67 9.88 1.07
C THR A 200 -39.54 8.99 0.58
N TRP A 201 -39.63 7.69 0.84
CA TRP A 201 -38.59 6.71 0.47
C TRP A 201 -39.13 5.72 -0.56
N HIS A 202 -38.43 5.60 -1.68
CA HIS A 202 -38.75 4.69 -2.77
C HIS A 202 -37.77 3.50 -2.75
N PRO A 203 -38.24 2.26 -2.59
CA PRO A 203 -37.37 1.09 -2.61
C PRO A 203 -36.86 0.80 -4.02
N CYS A 204 -35.60 0.39 -4.15
CA CYS A 204 -35.10 -0.22 -5.37
C CYS A 204 -35.87 -1.52 -5.65
N ARG A 205 -36.31 -1.70 -6.89
CA ARG A 205 -37.13 -2.85 -7.31
C ARG A 205 -36.38 -3.74 -8.28
N ASN A 206 -36.76 -5.01 -8.30
CA ASN A 206 -36.38 -5.96 -9.34
C ASN A 206 -37.68 -6.43 -10.02
N GLY A 207 -38.09 -5.72 -11.08
CA GLY A 207 -39.43 -5.85 -11.64
C GLY A 207 -40.50 -5.34 -10.66
N THR A 208 -41.39 -6.23 -10.20
CA THR A 208 -42.52 -5.86 -9.33
C THR A 208 -42.21 -5.88 -7.84
N GLU A 209 -41.16 -6.58 -7.41
CA GLU A 209 -40.81 -6.80 -6.00
C GLU A 209 -39.65 -5.89 -5.55
N GLU A 210 -39.53 -5.67 -4.23
CA GLU A 210 -38.38 -4.96 -3.67
C GLU A 210 -37.10 -5.80 -3.81
N ALA A 211 -36.03 -5.19 -4.33
CA ALA A 211 -34.76 -5.86 -4.52
C ALA A 211 -34.06 -6.12 -3.17
N VAL A 212 -33.88 -7.39 -2.82
CA VAL A 212 -33.02 -7.82 -1.71
C VAL A 212 -31.65 -8.22 -2.27
N PHE A 213 -30.61 -7.54 -1.81
CA PHE A 213 -29.24 -7.72 -2.27
C PHE A 213 -28.47 -8.65 -1.33
N PRO A 214 -27.69 -9.62 -1.86
CA PRO A 214 -26.80 -10.44 -1.04
C PRO A 214 -25.63 -9.59 -0.51
N GLY A 215 -25.43 -9.61 0.79
CA GLY A 215 -24.35 -8.89 1.47
C GLY A 215 -23.07 -9.73 1.59
N ASN A 216 -22.37 -9.51 2.69
CA ASN A 216 -21.06 -10.09 2.97
C ASN A 216 -21.17 -11.50 3.59
N LYS A 217 -20.07 -12.26 3.50
CA LYS A 217 -19.93 -13.60 4.12
C LYS A 217 -18.83 -13.64 5.19
N ASP A 218 -18.09 -12.55 5.31
CA ASP A 218 -16.88 -12.36 6.11
C ASP A 218 -16.65 -10.85 6.29
N PRO A 219 -15.85 -10.41 7.28
CA PRO A 219 -15.70 -8.99 7.62
C PRO A 219 -14.93 -8.15 6.58
N GLU A 220 -14.05 -8.75 5.77
CA GLU A 220 -13.06 -7.99 4.98
C GLU A 220 -13.32 -7.96 3.48
N THR A 221 -13.98 -8.97 2.91
CA THR A 221 -14.20 -9.03 1.45
C THR A 221 -15.28 -8.03 1.01
N PRO A 222 -14.96 -7.03 0.17
CA PRO A 222 -15.96 -6.10 -0.36
C PRO A 222 -16.85 -6.81 -1.40
N VAL A 223 -18.15 -6.58 -1.32
CA VAL A 223 -19.18 -7.17 -2.20
C VAL A 223 -19.90 -6.04 -2.94
N LEU A 224 -19.70 -5.97 -4.25
CA LEU A 224 -20.41 -5.05 -5.15
C LEU A 224 -21.75 -5.65 -5.58
N ASN A 225 -22.84 -4.90 -5.33
CA ASN A 225 -24.13 -5.11 -5.98
C ASN A 225 -24.47 -3.92 -6.88
N VAL A 226 -24.78 -4.21 -8.14
CA VAL A 226 -25.33 -3.24 -9.10
C VAL A 226 -26.85 -3.23 -8.94
N LEU A 227 -27.47 -2.04 -8.95
CA LEU A 227 -28.94 -1.92 -8.90
C LEU A 227 -29.54 -2.45 -10.22
N PRO A 228 -30.67 -3.20 -10.20
CA PRO A 228 -31.28 -3.75 -11.42
C PRO A 228 -31.62 -2.68 -12.46
N GLU A 229 -32.08 -1.52 -11.97
CA GLU A 229 -32.27 -0.29 -12.74
C GLU A 229 -31.60 0.86 -11.97
N PRO A 230 -30.91 1.80 -12.64
CA PRO A 230 -30.40 3.01 -12.00
C PRO A 230 -31.53 3.86 -11.41
N VAL A 231 -31.38 4.31 -10.15
CA VAL A 231 -32.41 5.07 -9.44
C VAL A 231 -31.92 6.49 -9.17
N VAL A 232 -32.71 7.48 -9.58
CA VAL A 232 -32.40 8.89 -9.36
C VAL A 232 -32.92 9.35 -8.00
N GLY A 233 -32.06 9.95 -7.19
CA GLY A 233 -32.48 10.78 -6.07
C GLY A 233 -31.34 11.52 -5.41
N ARG A 234 -31.59 12.16 -4.26
CA ARG A 234 -30.54 12.88 -3.50
C ARG A 234 -29.96 12.05 -2.36
N TYR A 235 -30.79 11.28 -1.68
CA TYR A 235 -30.42 10.48 -0.53
C TYR A 235 -30.57 8.99 -0.85
N LEU A 236 -29.60 8.18 -0.44
CA LEU A 236 -29.66 6.73 -0.53
C LEU A 236 -29.54 6.12 0.86
N ARG A 237 -30.40 5.15 1.18
CA ARG A 237 -30.35 4.31 2.38
C ARG A 237 -29.99 2.88 2.01
N ILE A 238 -29.11 2.30 2.82
CA ILE A 238 -28.82 0.88 2.89
C ILE A 238 -29.55 0.35 4.13
N ASN A 239 -30.49 -0.58 3.94
CA ASN A 239 -31.36 -1.13 4.98
C ASN A 239 -31.01 -2.61 5.22
N PRO A 240 -30.21 -2.96 6.23
CA PRO A 240 -29.92 -4.36 6.58
C PRO A 240 -31.21 -5.16 6.81
N GLN A 241 -31.24 -6.42 6.34
CA GLN A 241 -32.36 -7.33 6.50
C GLN A 241 -31.95 -8.60 7.26
N THR A 242 -30.75 -9.12 7.00
CA THR A 242 -30.14 -10.22 7.76
C THR A 242 -28.66 -9.92 7.99
N TRP A 243 -28.11 -10.45 9.08
CA TRP A 243 -26.72 -10.28 9.49
C TRP A 243 -26.11 -11.64 9.90
N PHE A 244 -24.86 -11.64 10.36
CA PHE A 244 -24.21 -12.82 10.91
C PHE A 244 -24.97 -13.30 12.18
N PRO A 245 -25.42 -14.58 12.27
CA PRO A 245 -26.29 -15.04 13.36
C PRO A 245 -25.72 -14.93 14.78
N ASN A 246 -24.39 -14.91 14.92
CA ASN A 246 -23.70 -14.77 16.20
C ASN A 246 -23.05 -13.37 16.36
N GLY A 247 -23.52 -12.38 15.59
CA GLY A 247 -23.05 -11.01 15.62
C GLY A 247 -24.20 -10.02 15.46
N THR A 248 -23.84 -8.78 15.18
CA THR A 248 -24.73 -7.62 15.18
C THR A 248 -24.75 -6.93 13.81
N ILE A 249 -25.68 -5.99 13.63
CA ILE A 249 -25.80 -5.23 12.37
C ILE A 249 -24.63 -4.25 12.26
N CYS A 250 -23.56 -4.66 11.60
CA CYS A 250 -22.42 -3.80 11.28
C CYS A 250 -22.09 -3.86 9.78
N LEU A 251 -21.76 -2.70 9.20
CA LEU A 251 -21.23 -2.63 7.83
C LEU A 251 -20.36 -1.39 7.60
N ARG A 252 -19.53 -1.53 6.56
CA ARG A 252 -18.80 -0.51 5.83
C ARG A 252 -19.38 -0.45 4.40
N ALA A 253 -19.48 0.72 3.79
CA ALA A 253 -20.07 0.87 2.46
C ALA A 253 -19.39 1.93 1.57
N GLU A 254 -19.55 1.75 0.26
CA GLU A 254 -19.34 2.78 -0.77
C GLU A 254 -20.54 2.77 -1.72
N VAL A 255 -20.88 3.93 -2.27
CA VAL A 255 -22.06 4.10 -3.13
C VAL A 255 -21.60 4.57 -4.50
N LEU A 256 -22.10 3.93 -5.55
CA LEU A 256 -21.80 4.28 -6.94
C LEU A 256 -22.93 5.17 -7.50
N GLY A 257 -22.57 6.32 -8.07
CA GLY A 257 -23.56 7.21 -8.67
C GLY A 257 -22.99 8.39 -9.44
N CYS A 258 -23.76 8.88 -10.40
CA CYS A 258 -23.41 10.04 -11.24
C CYS A 258 -24.32 11.24 -10.90
N PRO A 259 -23.79 12.41 -10.54
CA PRO A 259 -24.60 13.63 -10.40
C PRO A 259 -25.29 13.98 -11.72
N LEU A 260 -26.57 14.35 -11.66
CA LEU A 260 -27.34 14.75 -12.84
C LEU A 260 -27.14 16.25 -13.15
N PRO A 261 -26.86 16.62 -14.42
CA PRO A 261 -26.78 18.01 -14.82
C PRO A 261 -28.19 18.64 -14.86
N GLY A 262 -28.55 19.40 -13.83
CA GLY A 262 -29.84 20.11 -13.81
C GLY A 262 -30.29 20.71 -12.47
N ALA A 263 -29.70 20.31 -11.33
CA ALA A 263 -30.12 20.78 -10.00
C ALA A 263 -29.01 21.58 -9.28
N CYS A 264 -28.77 22.82 -9.71
CA CYS A 264 -27.90 23.79 -9.02
C CYS A 264 -28.45 25.22 -9.11
N PRO A 265 -28.59 25.96 -8.00
CA PRO A 265 -28.23 27.37 -7.99
C PRO A 265 -26.70 27.50 -7.97
N ALA A 266 -26.18 28.53 -8.63
CA ALA A 266 -24.76 28.62 -8.93
C ALA A 266 -23.88 28.87 -7.68
N ARG A 267 -23.08 27.87 -7.34
CA ARG A 267 -21.63 28.07 -7.31
C ARG A 267 -21.04 27.07 -8.29
N PRO A 268 -20.09 27.43 -9.18
CA PRO A 268 -19.17 26.44 -9.67
C PRO A 268 -18.37 25.99 -8.45
N LEU A 269 -18.84 24.92 -7.80
CA LEU A 269 -17.91 24.04 -7.10
C LEU A 269 -16.87 23.68 -8.17
N PRO A 270 -15.56 23.85 -7.89
CA PRO A 270 -14.58 23.34 -8.82
C PRO A 270 -14.91 21.87 -9.03
N SER A 271 -15.05 21.45 -10.28
CA SER A 271 -14.81 20.06 -10.59
C SER A 271 -13.48 19.70 -9.92
N PRO A 272 -13.32 18.49 -9.36
CA PRO A 272 -12.00 17.92 -9.19
C PRO A 272 -11.43 17.54 -10.59
N SER A 273 -11.44 18.51 -11.50
CA SER A 273 -10.21 19.01 -12.11
C SER A 273 -9.26 19.49 -11.02
N ASP A 274 -8.89 18.56 -10.14
CA ASP A 274 -7.54 18.50 -9.61
C ASP A 274 -6.64 18.66 -10.83
N CYS A 275 -6.10 19.86 -11.01
CA CYS A 275 -5.13 20.15 -12.07
C CYS A 275 -3.77 19.57 -11.65
N LEU A 276 -3.80 18.32 -11.18
CA LEU A 276 -2.67 17.48 -10.84
C LEU A 276 -2.18 16.88 -12.16
N ASP A 277 -0.88 16.99 -12.39
CA ASP A 277 -0.29 16.71 -13.70
C ASP A 277 -0.10 15.19 -13.89
N PHE A 278 -1.19 14.45 -14.14
CA PHE A 278 -1.21 12.99 -14.25
C PHE A 278 -0.48 12.46 -15.51
N ARG A 279 0.86 12.53 -15.48
CA ARG A 279 1.78 12.00 -16.49
C ARG A 279 3.12 11.64 -15.86
N HIS A 280 4.00 11.02 -16.64
CA HIS A 280 5.38 10.75 -16.20
C HIS A 280 6.26 11.99 -16.36
N HIS A 281 6.94 12.39 -15.27
CA HIS A 281 7.80 13.56 -15.24
C HIS A 281 9.27 13.18 -15.40
N ASN A 282 9.93 13.61 -16.48
CA ASN A 282 11.40 13.51 -16.56
C ASN A 282 12.07 14.39 -15.48
N TYR A 283 13.36 14.19 -15.21
CA TYR A 283 14.09 14.89 -14.14
C TYR A 283 14.13 16.44 -14.30
N LYS A 284 13.97 16.98 -15.52
CA LYS A 284 13.83 18.43 -15.73
C LYS A 284 12.43 18.91 -15.37
N GLU A 285 11.41 18.11 -15.61
CA GLU A 285 10.00 18.43 -15.34
C GLU A 285 9.65 18.25 -13.86
N MET A 286 10.10 17.16 -13.23
CA MET A 286 10.00 16.94 -11.78
C MET A 286 10.51 18.14 -10.99
N ARG A 287 11.70 18.66 -11.34
CA ARG A 287 12.27 19.86 -10.71
C ARG A 287 11.46 21.13 -10.98
N LYS A 288 10.81 21.25 -12.14
CA LYS A 288 9.92 22.38 -12.45
C LYS A 288 8.64 22.31 -11.61
N LEU A 289 8.05 21.12 -11.44
CA LEU A 289 6.87 20.91 -10.60
C LEU A 289 7.19 21.21 -9.14
N MET A 290 8.25 20.62 -8.58
CA MET A 290 8.69 20.90 -7.21
C MET A 290 8.99 22.38 -6.98
N LYS A 291 9.62 23.06 -7.95
CA LYS A 291 9.83 24.51 -7.87
C LYS A 291 8.49 25.26 -7.92
N ARG A 292 7.57 24.92 -8.84
CA ARG A 292 6.25 25.57 -8.96
C ARG A 292 5.46 25.49 -7.65
N VAL A 293 5.38 24.31 -7.04
CA VAL A 293 4.71 24.14 -5.73
C VAL A 293 5.36 24.98 -4.64
N SER A 294 6.69 25.10 -4.65
CA SER A 294 7.40 25.94 -3.68
C SER A 294 7.22 27.44 -3.93
N ASP A 295 7.12 27.87 -5.19
CA ASP A 295 6.75 29.25 -5.55
C ASP A 295 5.25 29.54 -5.27
N GLU A 296 4.37 28.52 -5.29
CA GLU A 296 2.92 28.62 -4.97
C GLU A 296 2.63 28.61 -3.46
N CYS A 297 3.45 27.93 -2.65
CA CYS A 297 3.29 27.79 -1.20
C CYS A 297 4.63 28.05 -0.46
N PRO A 298 5.21 29.26 -0.54
CA PRO A 298 6.51 29.54 0.05
C PRO A 298 6.50 29.50 1.58
N ASP A 299 5.36 29.83 2.20
CA ASP A 299 5.22 29.94 3.66
C ASP A 299 5.30 28.57 4.34
N ILE A 300 4.88 27.50 3.65
CA ILE A 300 4.77 26.14 4.20
C ILE A 300 5.66 25.11 3.50
N THR A 301 6.53 25.51 2.57
CA THR A 301 7.38 24.56 1.83
C THR A 301 8.84 24.98 1.73
N ARG A 302 9.73 23.99 1.74
CA ARG A 302 11.17 24.20 1.54
C ARG A 302 11.78 23.08 0.72
N VAL A 303 12.27 23.43 -0.48
CA VAL A 303 12.95 22.49 -1.36
C VAL A 303 14.45 22.50 -1.08
N TYR A 304 15.00 21.36 -0.65
CA TYR A 304 16.43 21.17 -0.44
C TYR A 304 16.96 19.93 -1.16
N SER A 305 18.27 19.70 -1.11
CA SER A 305 18.96 18.62 -1.82
C SER A 305 19.79 17.79 -0.85
N ILE A 306 19.46 16.50 -0.67
CA ILE A 306 20.22 15.60 0.21
C ILE A 306 21.57 15.16 -0.38
N GLY A 307 21.77 15.37 -1.69
CA GLY A 307 23.06 15.18 -2.36
C GLY A 307 22.89 14.96 -3.86
N LYS A 308 23.84 14.29 -4.50
CA LYS A 308 23.85 14.00 -5.94
C LYS A 308 23.90 12.49 -6.20
N SER A 309 23.28 12.07 -7.29
CA SER A 309 23.38 10.73 -7.87
C SER A 309 24.73 10.50 -8.56
N TYR A 310 24.93 9.31 -9.13
CA TYR A 310 26.16 8.96 -9.84
C TYR A 310 26.37 9.83 -11.09
N LEU A 311 25.31 10.13 -11.84
CA LEU A 311 25.32 11.05 -12.98
C LEU A 311 25.27 12.54 -12.56
N GLY A 312 25.42 12.84 -11.27
CA GLY A 312 25.46 14.20 -10.73
C GLY A 312 24.09 14.88 -10.57
N LEU A 313 22.98 14.14 -10.75
CA LEU A 313 21.62 14.66 -10.57
C LEU A 313 21.32 14.84 -9.08
N LYS A 314 20.89 16.03 -8.67
CA LYS A 314 20.53 16.31 -7.28
C LYS A 314 19.26 15.53 -6.89
N MET A 315 19.32 14.85 -5.74
CA MET A 315 18.15 14.28 -5.07
C MET A 315 17.45 15.38 -4.27
N TYR A 316 16.31 15.85 -4.79
CA TYR A 316 15.51 16.89 -4.15
C TYR A 316 14.53 16.30 -3.16
N VAL A 317 14.39 16.96 -2.02
CA VAL A 317 13.34 16.71 -1.03
C VAL A 317 12.51 17.98 -0.93
N MET A 318 11.19 17.82 -0.89
CA MET A 318 10.28 18.89 -0.47
C MET A 318 9.91 18.67 0.98
N GLU A 319 10.28 19.62 1.82
CA GLU A 319 9.76 19.78 3.17
C GLU A 319 8.42 20.52 3.11
N ILE A 320 7.45 20.08 3.89
CA ILE A 320 6.13 20.69 4.08
C ILE A 320 5.81 20.68 5.58
N SER A 321 5.65 21.87 6.16
CA SER A 321 5.38 22.16 7.58
C SER A 321 4.98 23.64 7.65
N ASP A 322 4.31 24.11 8.71
CA ASP A 322 4.05 25.53 8.92
C ASP A 322 5.29 26.34 9.35
N ASN A 323 6.34 25.68 9.85
CA ASN A 323 7.65 26.29 10.18
C ASN A 323 8.82 25.68 9.38
N PRO A 324 8.81 25.77 8.03
CA PRO A 324 9.74 25.04 7.19
C PRO A 324 11.21 25.47 7.39
N GLY A 325 12.05 24.49 7.67
CA GLY A 325 13.48 24.63 7.94
C GLY A 325 13.88 24.46 9.40
N GLN A 326 12.93 24.55 10.33
CA GLN A 326 13.13 24.38 11.77
C GLN A 326 12.47 23.07 12.25
N HIS A 327 12.84 22.58 13.43
CA HIS A 327 12.20 21.42 14.06
C HIS A 327 11.64 21.88 15.40
N GLU A 328 10.37 21.60 15.65
CA GLU A 328 9.69 21.99 16.88
C GLU A 328 9.58 20.80 17.85
N VAL A 329 9.83 21.06 19.14
CA VAL A 329 9.84 20.01 20.16
C VAL A 329 8.42 19.52 20.40
N GLY A 330 8.13 18.31 19.93
CA GLY A 330 6.79 17.70 19.97
C GLY A 330 6.16 17.51 18.59
N GLU A 331 6.68 18.19 17.56
CA GLU A 331 6.29 17.97 16.15
C GLU A 331 7.04 16.73 15.60
N PRO A 332 6.35 15.65 15.21
CA PRO A 332 6.98 14.48 14.61
C PRO A 332 7.48 14.75 13.18
N GLU A 333 8.70 14.31 12.87
CA GLU A 333 9.19 14.28 11.49
C GLU A 333 8.68 13.04 10.74
N PHE A 334 7.90 13.26 9.67
CA PHE A 334 7.41 12.22 8.77
C PHE A 334 8.16 12.26 7.44
N ARG A 335 8.40 11.09 6.81
CA ARG A 335 9.20 11.00 5.58
C ARG A 335 8.66 9.96 4.61
N TYR A 336 8.46 10.35 3.35
CA TYR A 336 8.21 9.43 2.23
C TYR A 336 9.35 9.45 1.23
N VAL A 337 9.73 8.26 0.76
CA VAL A 337 10.78 8.05 -0.23
C VAL A 337 10.24 7.17 -1.35
N ALA A 338 10.45 7.59 -2.60
CA ALA A 338 10.04 6.84 -3.78
C ALA A 338 11.14 6.78 -4.85
N GLY A 339 10.93 5.90 -5.84
CA GLY A 339 11.81 5.75 -6.99
C GLY A 339 13.23 5.33 -6.61
N MET A 340 13.38 4.39 -5.66
CA MET A 340 14.67 3.75 -5.35
C MET A 340 15.09 2.78 -6.46
N HIS A 341 14.14 2.04 -7.02
CA HIS A 341 14.29 1.38 -8.31
C HIS A 341 13.79 2.32 -9.40
N GLY A 342 14.62 2.60 -10.41
CA GLY A 342 14.34 3.65 -11.40
C GLY A 342 13.10 3.38 -12.28
N ASN A 343 12.74 2.11 -12.47
CA ASN A 343 11.59 1.65 -13.24
C ASN A 343 10.29 1.53 -12.41
N GLU A 344 10.33 1.70 -11.10
CA GLU A 344 9.15 1.68 -10.22
C GLU A 344 8.51 3.08 -10.13
N VAL A 345 7.97 3.52 -11.26
CA VAL A 345 7.58 4.92 -11.49
C VAL A 345 6.40 5.40 -10.63
N LEU A 346 5.49 4.50 -10.23
CA LEU A 346 4.23 4.89 -9.58
C LEU A 346 4.44 5.75 -8.32
N GLY A 347 5.34 5.34 -7.42
CA GLY A 347 5.61 6.08 -6.19
C GLY A 347 6.16 7.49 -6.44
N ARG A 348 6.96 7.68 -7.49
CA ARG A 348 7.51 8.99 -7.87
C ARG A 348 6.40 9.98 -8.20
N GLU A 349 5.49 9.59 -9.11
CA GLU A 349 4.42 10.47 -9.55
C GLU A 349 3.37 10.68 -8.45
N LEU A 350 3.11 9.67 -7.60
CA LEU A 350 2.26 9.83 -6.41
C LEU A 350 2.81 10.88 -5.43
N LEU A 351 4.12 10.90 -5.16
CA LEU A 351 4.71 11.92 -4.29
C LEU A 351 4.71 13.33 -4.92
N LEU A 352 4.80 13.45 -6.25
CA LEU A 352 4.66 14.76 -6.93
C LEU A 352 3.21 15.28 -6.85
N ASN A 353 2.23 14.41 -7.08
CA ASN A 353 0.81 14.76 -6.91
C ASN A 353 0.48 15.12 -5.46
N LEU A 354 1.09 14.42 -4.48
CA LEU A 354 0.91 14.72 -3.05
C LEU A 354 1.46 16.11 -2.68
N MET A 355 2.58 16.55 -3.27
CA MET A 355 3.10 17.91 -3.08
C MET A 355 2.12 18.98 -3.58
N GLU A 356 1.58 18.83 -4.79
CA GLU A 356 0.58 19.75 -5.34
C GLU A 356 -0.72 19.74 -4.51
N TYR A 357 -1.18 18.55 -4.09
CA TYR A 357 -2.38 18.39 -3.26
C TYR A 357 -2.25 19.08 -1.90
N LEU A 358 -1.18 18.81 -1.14
CA LEU A 358 -0.99 19.40 0.19
C LEU A 358 -0.91 20.93 0.13
N CYS A 359 -0.16 21.49 -0.83
CA CYS A 359 -0.08 22.94 -1.03
C CYS A 359 -1.45 23.57 -1.35
N ARG A 360 -2.20 23.00 -2.30
CA ARG A 360 -3.50 23.55 -2.72
C ARG A 360 -4.57 23.44 -1.64
N GLU A 361 -4.68 22.28 -0.99
CA GLU A 361 -5.69 22.04 0.04
C GLU A 361 -5.39 22.82 1.34
N PHE A 362 -4.11 23.01 1.69
CA PHE A 362 -3.73 23.92 2.77
C PHE A 362 -4.19 25.35 2.47
N ARG A 363 -3.89 25.86 1.27
CA ARG A 363 -4.33 27.20 0.82
C ARG A 363 -5.85 27.32 0.67
N ALA A 364 -6.56 26.23 0.41
CA ALA A 364 -8.02 26.18 0.40
C ALA A 364 -8.64 26.14 1.81
N GLY A 365 -7.84 25.95 2.87
CA GLY A 365 -8.30 25.86 4.25
C GLY A 365 -8.96 24.53 4.58
N ASN A 366 -8.59 23.42 3.90
CA ASN A 366 -9.10 22.09 4.23
C ASN A 366 -8.62 21.71 5.66
N PRO A 367 -9.52 21.52 6.64
CA PRO A 367 -9.14 21.38 8.04
C PRO A 367 -8.22 20.19 8.30
N ARG A 368 -8.36 19.09 7.54
CA ARG A 368 -7.49 17.92 7.67
C ARG A 368 -6.07 18.20 7.19
N VAL A 369 -5.93 18.91 6.07
CA VAL A 369 -4.62 19.22 5.48
C VAL A 369 -3.92 20.34 6.25
N VAL A 370 -4.68 21.34 6.71
CA VAL A 370 -4.17 22.38 7.63
C VAL A 370 -3.62 21.72 8.89
N GLN A 371 -4.44 20.92 9.60
CA GLN A 371 -3.99 20.21 10.81
C GLN A 371 -2.75 19.34 10.54
N LEU A 372 -2.75 18.55 9.46
CA LEU A 372 -1.63 17.68 9.11
C LEU A 372 -0.31 18.45 8.89
N VAL A 373 -0.37 19.62 8.25
CA VAL A 373 0.83 20.44 7.97
C VAL A 373 1.28 21.25 9.18
N THR A 374 0.39 21.60 10.11
CA THR A 374 0.74 22.30 11.37
C THR A 374 1.14 21.37 12.51
N GLU A 375 0.80 20.08 12.43
CA GLU A 375 1.12 19.09 13.48
C GLU A 375 2.24 18.13 13.07
N THR A 376 2.72 18.14 11.81
CA THR A 376 3.75 17.20 11.34
C THR A 376 4.72 17.81 10.33
N ARG A 377 6.01 17.51 10.49
CA ARG A 377 7.07 17.94 9.57
C ARG A 377 7.27 16.91 8.46
N ILE A 378 6.69 17.15 7.29
CA ILE A 378 6.64 16.18 6.18
C ILE A 378 7.81 16.39 5.23
N HIS A 379 8.59 15.34 4.96
CA HIS A 379 9.67 15.34 3.95
C HIS A 379 9.41 14.34 2.82
N LEU A 380 9.23 14.84 1.59
CA LEU A 380 8.90 14.03 0.41
C LEU A 380 10.07 13.95 -0.58
N LEU A 381 10.63 12.76 -0.77
CA LEU A 381 11.70 12.44 -1.74
C LEU A 381 11.11 11.65 -2.92
N PRO A 382 10.74 12.29 -4.04
CA PRO A 382 10.04 11.64 -5.15
C PRO A 382 10.94 10.72 -5.97
N SER A 383 12.26 10.89 -5.92
CA SER A 383 13.19 10.06 -6.68
C SER A 383 14.54 9.95 -6.00
N MET A 384 14.74 8.81 -5.34
CA MET A 384 16.01 8.42 -4.72
C MET A 384 17.04 7.94 -5.77
N ASN A 385 16.59 7.35 -6.88
CA ASN A 385 17.43 6.91 -8.00
C ASN A 385 17.00 7.60 -9.32
N PRO A 386 17.32 8.90 -9.49
CA PRO A 386 16.96 9.65 -10.70
C PRO A 386 17.70 9.15 -11.96
N ASP A 387 18.88 8.53 -11.81
CA ASP A 387 19.69 8.03 -12.92
C ASP A 387 19.06 6.79 -13.58
N GLY A 388 18.61 5.83 -12.76
CA GLY A 388 17.86 4.67 -13.21
C GLY A 388 16.52 5.07 -13.84
N TYR A 389 15.83 6.07 -13.28
CA TYR A 389 14.60 6.60 -13.85
C TYR A 389 14.83 7.25 -15.22
N GLU A 390 15.82 8.12 -15.36
CA GLU A 390 16.16 8.75 -16.65
C GLU A 390 16.54 7.73 -17.72
N THR A 391 17.10 6.59 -17.32
CA THR A 391 17.39 5.46 -18.21
C THR A 391 16.10 4.74 -18.62
N ALA A 392 15.25 4.37 -17.66
CA ALA A 392 13.96 3.73 -17.91
C ALA A 392 13.02 4.59 -18.77
N TYR A 393 12.90 5.89 -18.47
CA TYR A 393 12.08 6.86 -19.18
C TYR A 393 12.45 6.98 -20.67
N LYS A 394 13.74 6.88 -21.01
CA LYS A 394 14.23 6.89 -22.39
C LYS A 394 13.97 5.56 -23.12
N LEU A 395 14.09 4.44 -22.41
CA LEU A 395 13.86 3.10 -22.97
C LEU A 395 12.36 2.81 -23.20
N VAL A 396 11.47 3.35 -22.36
CA VAL A 396 10.01 3.17 -22.44
C VAL A 396 9.35 4.37 -23.16
N GLY A 397 10.00 4.90 -24.19
CA GLY A 397 9.40 5.92 -25.07
C GLY A 397 8.08 5.43 -25.69
N PRO A 398 7.23 6.33 -26.25
CA PRO A 398 5.80 6.11 -26.52
C PRO A 398 5.47 5.05 -27.61
N ARG A 399 6.42 4.20 -28.00
CA ARG A 399 6.27 3.13 -28.97
C ARG A 399 7.11 1.89 -28.62
N CYS A 400 6.86 1.27 -27.46
CA CYS A 400 7.11 -0.18 -27.36
C CYS A 400 6.16 -0.90 -26.41
N ARG A 401 5.33 -1.79 -26.98
CA ARG A 401 4.65 -2.85 -26.25
C ARG A 401 5.57 -4.07 -26.32
N GLN A 402 5.92 -4.65 -25.16
CA GLN A 402 6.52 -5.99 -25.02
C GLN A 402 7.96 -6.22 -25.54
N MET A 403 8.92 -6.38 -24.62
CA MET A 403 9.56 -7.68 -24.28
C MET A 403 10.62 -7.46 -23.18
N GLY A 404 10.82 -8.42 -22.27
CA GLY A 404 11.80 -8.30 -21.19
C GLY A 404 13.20 -8.77 -21.58
N MET A 405 14.24 -8.05 -21.14
CA MET A 405 15.63 -8.52 -20.92
C MET A 405 16.31 -7.64 -19.86
N GLY A 406 17.25 -8.19 -19.08
CA GLY A 406 18.26 -7.39 -18.35
C GLY A 406 17.94 -6.89 -16.93
N TRP A 407 17.23 -7.68 -16.11
CA TRP A 407 16.96 -7.34 -14.70
C TRP A 407 18.19 -7.61 -13.80
N ASP A 408 19.11 -6.64 -13.71
CA ASP A 408 20.06 -6.52 -12.59
C ASP A 408 20.77 -5.15 -12.59
N GLY A 409 21.17 -4.65 -13.76
CA GLY A 409 21.93 -3.40 -13.90
C GLY A 409 21.17 -2.09 -13.63
N MET A 410 19.88 -2.16 -13.27
CA MET A 410 19.02 -0.98 -13.01
C MET A 410 18.57 -0.84 -11.55
N ALA A 411 18.81 -1.87 -10.72
CA ALA A 411 18.48 -1.86 -9.29
C ALA A 411 19.62 -1.28 -8.43
N TRP A 412 20.88 -1.46 -8.85
CA TRP A 412 22.06 -1.17 -8.04
C TRP A 412 22.84 0.07 -8.52
N GLY A 413 22.63 1.21 -7.85
CA GLY A 413 23.57 2.32 -7.90
C GLY A 413 24.87 2.00 -7.11
N HIS A 414 25.95 2.74 -7.38
CA HIS A 414 27.24 2.60 -6.69
C HIS A 414 27.15 2.81 -5.15
N PRO A 415 28.04 2.23 -4.31
CA PRO A 415 27.89 2.18 -2.84
C PRO A 415 27.72 3.50 -2.07
N GLY A 416 27.93 4.67 -2.69
CA GLY A 416 27.82 5.97 -2.04
C GLY A 416 26.39 6.42 -1.69
N TRP A 417 25.36 5.99 -2.45
CA TRP A 417 23.99 6.47 -2.21
C TRP A 417 23.41 5.94 -0.90
N TYR A 418 23.73 4.70 -0.52
CA TYR A 418 23.20 4.07 0.69
C TYR A 418 23.76 4.73 1.97
N ARG A 419 25.05 5.10 1.97
CA ARG A 419 25.65 5.90 3.06
C ARG A 419 24.98 7.27 3.20
N MET A 420 24.68 7.93 2.10
CA MET A 420 24.04 9.24 2.10
C MET A 420 22.57 9.17 2.56
N TRP A 421 21.86 8.10 2.17
CA TRP A 421 20.54 7.80 2.71
C TRP A 421 20.58 7.52 4.22
N MET A 422 21.50 6.67 4.71
CA MET A 422 21.65 6.41 6.14
C MET A 422 21.88 7.71 6.93
N ARG A 423 22.79 8.59 6.47
CA ARG A 423 23.07 9.86 7.14
C ARG A 423 21.85 10.79 7.18
N TRP A 424 20.97 10.74 6.17
CA TRP A 424 19.72 11.48 6.21
C TRP A 424 18.67 10.81 7.10
N ALA A 425 18.42 9.52 6.93
CA ALA A 425 17.42 8.74 7.65
C ALA A 425 17.71 8.61 9.16
N HIS A 426 18.99 8.51 9.54
CA HIS A 426 19.45 8.36 10.91
C HIS A 426 20.61 9.34 11.19
N PRO A 427 20.32 10.62 11.50
CA PRO A 427 21.35 11.61 11.80
C PRO A 427 22.34 11.14 12.89
N GLY A 428 21.83 10.46 13.93
CA GLY A 428 22.63 9.93 15.05
C GLY A 428 23.30 8.57 14.85
N CYS A 429 23.16 7.89 13.70
CA CYS A 429 23.90 6.65 13.42
C CYS A 429 25.19 6.87 12.62
N SER A 430 25.51 8.13 12.28
CA SER A 430 26.65 8.45 11.42
C SER A 430 28.01 8.41 12.13
N ASP A 431 28.04 8.65 13.44
CA ASP A 431 29.28 8.91 14.19
C ASP A 431 30.05 7.61 14.54
N GLY A 432 29.41 6.45 14.39
CA GLY A 432 30.02 5.14 14.67
C GLY A 432 30.96 4.58 13.59
N TRP A 433 31.15 5.29 12.48
CA TRP A 433 31.95 4.83 11.33
C TRP A 433 33.09 5.77 10.93
N GLU A 434 33.46 6.73 11.80
CA GLU A 434 34.55 7.70 11.58
C GLU A 434 35.82 7.38 12.39
N TRP A 435 35.93 6.14 12.90
CA TRP A 435 37.15 5.60 13.56
C TRP A 435 38.02 4.81 12.57
N GLY A 436 38.57 5.53 11.59
CA GLY A 436 39.51 5.00 10.60
C GLY A 436 39.82 6.02 9.51
N ASP A 437 41.07 6.49 9.49
CA ASP A 437 41.73 7.36 8.48
C ASP A 437 41.85 8.88 8.74
N ARG A 438 41.44 9.42 9.89
CA ARG A 438 41.75 10.83 10.25
C ARG A 438 42.12 11.07 11.72
N ASP A 439 43.18 10.41 12.18
CA ASP A 439 44.07 10.97 13.21
C ASP A 439 45.44 10.28 13.18
N ALA A 440 46.21 10.58 12.13
CA ALA A 440 47.61 10.17 11.99
C ALA A 440 48.50 11.32 11.51
N GLN A 441 48.12 12.57 11.77
CA GLN A 441 48.96 13.77 11.54
C GLN A 441 48.38 15.05 12.18
N ALA A 442 48.42 15.16 13.53
CA ALA A 442 48.68 16.42 14.28
C ALA A 442 48.35 16.33 15.78
N SER A 443 49.30 15.90 16.62
CA SER A 443 49.57 16.48 17.96
C SER A 443 50.61 15.66 18.74
N ALA A 444 51.89 15.93 18.48
CA ALA A 444 52.90 15.74 19.52
C ALA A 444 52.84 16.98 20.44
N GLY A 445 52.46 16.82 21.71
CA GLY A 445 52.43 17.93 22.65
C GLY A 445 51.75 17.65 23.99
N GLY A 446 52.55 17.30 25.00
CA GLY A 446 52.15 17.38 26.42
C GLY A 446 52.11 16.05 27.16
N CYS A 447 53.23 15.68 27.80
CA CYS A 447 53.20 14.71 28.90
C CYS A 447 52.72 15.39 30.19
N GLY A 448 51.97 14.63 31.01
CA GLY A 448 51.57 14.97 32.38
C GLY A 448 51.09 13.72 33.08
#